data_AF-A0A3B8RV93-F1
#
_entry.id   AF-A0A3B8RV93-F1
#
_cell.length_a   1.000
_cell.length_b   1.000
_cell.length_c   1.000
_cell.angle_alpha   90.00
_cell.angle_beta   90.00
_cell.angle_gamma   90.00
#
_symmetry.space_group_name_H-M   'P 1'
#
loop_
_entity.id
_entity.type
_entity.pdbx_description
1 polymer ?
#
loop_
_entity_poly.entity_id
_entity_poly.type
_entity_poly.pdbx_seq_one_letter_code
_entity_poly.pdbx_strand_id
1 'polypeptide(L)'
;MFKQNLEKINYPEAEKNILKFWEKNKIFEKSISSRDERNLFTFYEGPPTANGKPGIHHVMARTLKDLICRYKTLKGFRVERKAGWDTHGLPVEIEVEKELGIQNKSEIPNYGVAKYNAACKSSVF
;
A
#
# COMPACT_ATOMS: atom_id res chain seq x y z
N MET A 1 -11.01 31.19 -21.68
CA MET A 1 -11.95 30.42 -22.52
C MET A 1 -11.84 28.96 -22.11
N PHE A 2 -12.95 28.28 -21.78
CA PHE A 2 -12.91 26.87 -21.38
C PHE A 2 -12.79 25.97 -22.62
N LYS A 3 -12.08 24.84 -22.50
CA LYS A 3 -12.02 23.84 -23.56
C LYS A 3 -13.30 23.01 -23.52
N GLN A 4 -14.15 23.17 -24.52
CA GLN A 4 -15.34 22.33 -24.66
C GLN A 4 -14.92 20.93 -25.09
N ASN A 5 -15.29 19.92 -24.31
CA ASN A 5 -15.00 18.53 -24.61
C ASN A 5 -16.24 17.89 -25.24
N LEU A 6 -16.24 17.79 -26.57
CA LEU A 6 -17.37 17.31 -27.36
C LEU A 6 -17.37 15.77 -27.52
N GLU A 7 -16.31 15.11 -27.07
CA GLU A 7 -16.14 13.65 -27.18
C GLU A 7 -16.33 12.95 -25.83
N LYS A 8 -16.63 11.64 -25.89
CA LYS A 8 -16.75 10.79 -24.71
C LYS A 8 -15.38 10.68 -24.01
N ILE A 9 -15.34 11.05 -22.73
CA ILE A 9 -14.10 11.02 -21.94
C ILE A 9 -13.59 9.58 -21.79
N ASN A 10 -12.31 9.39 -22.14
CA ASN A 10 -11.56 8.18 -21.80
C ASN A 10 -11.01 8.30 -20.38
N TYR A 11 -11.71 7.73 -19.40
CA TYR A 11 -11.34 7.84 -17.98
C TYR A 11 -9.95 7.22 -17.66
N PRO A 12 -9.60 6.00 -18.11
CA PRO A 12 -8.26 5.46 -17.88
C PRO A 12 -7.12 6.37 -18.35
N GLU A 13 -7.28 7.00 -19.52
CA GLU A 13 -6.27 7.92 -20.04
C GLU A 13 -6.25 9.24 -19.27
N ALA A 14 -7.42 9.76 -18.90
CA ALA A 14 -7.51 10.95 -18.06
C ALA A 14 -6.84 10.74 -16.68
N GLU A 15 -7.07 9.59 -16.05
CA GLU A 15 -6.44 9.21 -14.77
C GLU A 15 -4.92 9.13 -14.88
N LYS A 16 -4.38 8.52 -15.94
CA LYS A 16 -2.93 8.49 -16.21
C LYS A 16 -2.35 9.89 -16.36
N ASN A 17 -3.05 10.79 -17.05
CA ASN A 17 -2.60 12.16 -17.24
C ASN A 17 -2.63 12.98 -15.94
N ILE A 18 -3.65 12.78 -15.10
CA ILE A 18 -3.72 13.38 -13.76
C ILE A 18 -2.60 12.84 -12.86
N LEU A 19 -2.33 11.53 -12.90
CA LEU A 19 -1.26 10.91 -12.13
C LEU A 19 0.11 11.50 -12.50
N LYS A 20 0.42 11.59 -13.80
CA LYS A 20 1.65 12.25 -14.30
C LYS A 20 1.75 13.70 -13.84
N PHE A 21 0.63 14.43 -13.87
CA PHE A 21 0.60 15.80 -13.37
C PHE A 21 0.89 15.86 -11.87
N TRP A 22 0.32 14.98 -11.05
CA TRP A 22 0.57 14.92 -9.61
C TRP A 22 2.02 14.59 -9.28
N GLU A 23 2.62 13.60 -9.96
CA GLU A 23 4.02 13.21 -9.79
C GLU A 23 4.97 14.35 -10.17
N LYS A 24 4.82 14.92 -11.39
CA LYS A 24 5.65 16.02 -11.88
C LYS A 24 5.63 17.22 -10.93
N ASN A 25 4.47 17.50 -10.33
CA ASN A 25 4.30 18.66 -9.47
C ASN A 25 4.42 18.36 -7.97
N LYS A 26 4.77 17.12 -7.58
CA LYS A 26 4.89 16.68 -6.17
C LYS A 26 3.66 17.04 -5.33
N ILE A 27 2.48 16.76 -5.86
CA ILE A 27 1.20 17.23 -5.29
C ILE A 27 0.92 16.56 -3.94
N PHE A 28 1.30 15.30 -3.78
CA PHE A 28 1.12 14.59 -2.51
C PHE A 28 1.94 15.24 -1.39
N GLU A 29 3.22 15.49 -1.62
CA GLU A 29 4.14 16.12 -0.67
C GLU A 29 3.68 17.54 -0.35
N LYS A 30 3.29 18.32 -1.36
CA LYS A 30 2.72 19.66 -1.16
C LYS A 30 1.44 19.63 -0.33
N SER A 31 0.59 18.62 -0.51
CA SER A 31 -0.64 18.49 0.28
C SER A 31 -0.38 18.31 1.77
N ILE A 32 0.77 17.75 2.14
CA ILE A 32 1.22 17.58 3.53
C ILE A 32 1.94 18.84 3.99
N SER A 33 2.95 19.31 3.23
CA SER A 33 3.84 20.39 3.63
C SER A 33 3.16 21.76 3.67
N SER A 34 2.03 21.94 2.96
CA SER A 34 1.21 23.16 3.01
C SER A 34 0.31 23.26 4.26
N ARG A 35 0.41 22.31 5.20
CA ARG A 35 -0.38 22.26 6.44
C ARG A 35 0.50 22.46 7.66
N ASP A 36 -0.03 23.17 8.67
CA ASP A 36 0.66 23.43 9.94
C ASP A 36 1.03 22.11 10.62
N GLU A 37 2.30 21.97 10.99
CA GLU A 37 2.87 20.80 11.65
C GLU A 37 2.26 20.54 13.04
N ARG A 38 1.63 21.54 13.65
CA ARG A 38 0.96 21.41 14.95
C ARG A 38 -0.47 20.92 14.82
N ASN A 39 -1.09 20.98 13.64
CA ASN A 39 -2.48 20.56 13.42
C ASN A 39 -2.55 19.17 12.79
N LEU A 40 -2.12 18.16 13.53
CA LEU A 40 -1.97 16.79 13.03
C LEU A 40 -3.30 16.02 13.02
N PHE A 41 -3.47 15.19 12.00
CA PHE A 41 -4.37 14.05 12.04
C PHE A 41 -3.56 12.79 11.71
N THR A 42 -3.30 11.99 12.75
CA THR A 42 -2.49 10.77 12.63
C THR A 42 -3.30 9.65 12.01
N PHE A 43 -2.77 9.08 10.93
CA PHE A 43 -3.37 7.96 10.21
C PHE A 43 -2.48 6.72 10.31
N TYR A 44 -3.07 5.59 10.67
CA TYR A 44 -2.42 4.28 10.65
C TYR A 44 -2.98 3.42 9.53
N GLU A 45 -2.09 2.93 8.69
CA GLU A 45 -2.40 1.94 7.68
C GLU A 45 -2.20 0.56 8.29
N GLY A 46 -3.24 -0.27 8.30
CA GLY A 46 -3.11 -1.68 8.65
C GLY A 46 -2.24 -2.37 7.59
N PRO A 47 -1.02 -2.81 7.93
CA PRO A 47 -0.05 -3.25 6.94
C PRO A 47 -0.52 -4.54 6.26
N PRO A 48 -0.60 -4.60 4.92
CA PRO A 48 -0.86 -5.85 4.23
C PRO A 48 0.33 -6.81 4.38
N THR A 49 0.06 -8.11 4.37
CA THR A 49 1.12 -9.12 4.24
C THR A 49 1.73 -9.05 2.84
N ALA A 50 3.07 -9.07 2.75
CA ALA A 50 3.80 -8.81 1.51
C ALA A 50 3.96 -10.03 0.57
N ASN A 51 3.10 -11.05 0.67
CA ASN A 51 3.25 -12.34 -0.02
C ASN A 51 2.19 -12.60 -1.12
N GLY A 52 1.35 -11.62 -1.47
CA GLY A 52 0.24 -11.86 -2.40
C GLY A 52 -0.24 -10.63 -3.19
N LYS A 53 -0.99 -10.88 -4.27
CA LYS A 53 -1.61 -9.82 -5.07
C LYS A 53 -2.82 -9.21 -4.34
N PRO A 54 -3.05 -7.89 -4.45
CA PRO A 54 -4.23 -7.28 -3.84
C PRO A 54 -5.55 -7.77 -4.45
N GLY A 55 -6.43 -8.33 -3.63
CA GLY A 55 -7.85 -8.55 -3.96
C GLY A 55 -8.73 -7.30 -3.83
N ILE A 56 -9.99 -7.38 -4.28
CA ILE A 56 -10.96 -6.25 -4.31
C ILE A 56 -11.21 -5.61 -2.94
N HIS A 57 -11.14 -6.39 -1.86
CA HIS A 57 -11.29 -5.88 -0.50
C HIS A 57 -10.19 -4.88 -0.12
N HIS A 58 -8.96 -5.04 -0.66
CA HIS A 58 -7.91 -4.05 -0.48
C HIS A 58 -8.25 -2.73 -1.18
N VAL A 59 -8.87 -2.78 -2.37
CA VAL A 59 -9.30 -1.58 -3.09
C VAL A 59 -10.35 -0.83 -2.26
N MET A 60 -11.38 -1.53 -1.78
CA MET A 60 -12.43 -0.92 -0.95
C MET A 60 -11.85 -0.26 0.31
N ALA A 61 -11.01 -0.99 1.05
CA ALA A 61 -10.39 -0.47 2.27
C ALA A 61 -9.48 0.75 1.97
N ARG A 62 -8.67 0.70 0.90
CA ARG A 62 -7.80 1.81 0.51
C ARG A 62 -8.57 3.03 0.04
N THR A 63 -9.68 2.85 -0.68
CA THR A 63 -10.57 3.95 -1.09
C THR A 63 -11.12 4.71 0.12
N LEU A 64 -11.65 4.00 1.13
CA LEU A 64 -12.17 4.63 2.34
C LEU A 64 -11.07 5.36 3.13
N LYS A 65 -9.91 4.70 3.30
CA LYS A 65 -8.76 5.30 4.01
C LYS A 65 -8.25 6.57 3.32
N ASP A 66 -8.08 6.54 1.99
CA ASP A 66 -7.63 7.70 1.22
C ASP A 66 -8.66 8.84 1.24
N LEU A 67 -9.95 8.53 1.11
CA LEU A 67 -11.04 9.52 1.18
C LEU A 67 -10.99 10.33 2.48
N ILE A 68 -10.88 9.65 3.63
CA ILE A 68 -10.79 10.31 4.93
C ILE A 68 -9.52 11.16 5.04
N CYS A 69 -8.37 10.64 4.58
CA CYS A 69 -7.12 11.38 4.61
C CYS A 69 -7.20 12.67 3.78
N ARG A 70 -7.78 12.61 2.57
CA ARG A 70 -8.01 13.79 1.73
C ARG A 70 -8.98 14.76 2.38
N TYR A 71 -10.10 14.27 2.91
CA TYR A 71 -11.08 15.09 3.62
C TYR A 71 -10.43 15.85 4.78
N LYS A 72 -9.66 15.18 5.64
CA LYS A 72 -8.94 15.82 6.75
C LYS A 72 -7.91 16.84 6.27
N THR A 73 -7.19 16.53 5.20
CA THR A 73 -6.26 17.49 4.56
C THR A 73 -6.98 18.74 4.06
N LEU A 74 -8.18 18.60 3.49
CA LEU A 74 -9.02 19.74 3.06
C LEU A 74 -9.59 20.53 4.24
N LYS A 75 -9.82 19.88 5.38
CA LYS A 75 -10.22 20.52 6.64
C LYS A 75 -9.07 21.22 7.38
N GLY A 76 -7.87 21.27 6.81
CA GLY A 76 -6.72 22.00 7.34
C GLY A 76 -5.77 21.18 8.22
N PHE A 77 -6.02 19.89 8.39
CA PHE A 77 -5.11 19.01 9.13
C PHE A 77 -3.92 18.62 8.27
N ARG A 78 -2.75 18.50 8.88
CA ARG A 78 -1.61 17.80 8.29
C ARG A 78 -1.78 16.31 8.50
N VAL A 79 -1.84 15.56 7.39
CA VAL A 79 -2.06 14.11 7.40
C VAL A 79 -0.86 13.42 6.80
N GLU A 80 0.04 12.92 7.65
CA GLU A 80 1.13 12.05 7.22
C GLU A 80 0.62 10.64 6.96
N ARG A 81 0.96 10.08 5.80
CA ARG A 81 0.44 8.79 5.35
C ARG A 81 1.59 7.85 5.11
N LYS A 82 1.84 6.99 6.10
CA LYS A 82 2.88 5.98 6.05
C LYS A 82 2.24 4.61 5.88
N ALA A 83 2.70 3.87 4.89
CA ALA A 83 2.35 2.47 4.72
C ALA A 83 3.33 1.58 5.51
N GLY A 84 2.94 0.34 5.73
CA GLY A 84 3.80 -0.70 6.30
C GLY A 84 3.61 -2.03 5.58
N TRP A 85 4.41 -3.00 5.98
CA TRP A 85 4.30 -4.38 5.53
C TRP A 85 4.31 -5.30 6.75
N ASP A 86 3.42 -6.28 6.74
CA ASP A 86 3.46 -7.37 7.70
C ASP A 86 4.26 -8.51 7.08
N THR A 87 5.40 -8.85 7.67
CA THR A 87 6.44 -9.68 7.02
C THR A 87 6.74 -10.96 7.79
N HIS A 88 6.09 -11.20 8.92
CA HIS A 88 6.39 -12.34 9.79
C HIS A 88 5.15 -13.19 10.05
N GLY A 89 5.38 -14.35 10.68
CA GLY A 89 4.34 -15.21 11.20
C GLY A 89 3.74 -16.16 10.17
N LEU A 90 2.70 -16.87 10.63
CA LEU A 90 2.10 -18.01 9.93
C LEU A 90 1.71 -17.75 8.47
N PRO A 91 1.15 -16.58 8.08
CA PRO A 91 0.78 -16.35 6.68
C PRO A 91 1.98 -16.43 5.72
N VAL A 92 3.16 -15.98 6.14
CA VAL A 92 4.39 -16.06 5.34
C VAL A 92 4.97 -17.47 5.41
N GLU A 93 5.04 -18.03 6.61
CA GLU A 93 5.58 -19.36 6.87
C GLU A 93 4.85 -20.46 6.08
N ILE A 94 3.52 -20.43 6.05
CA ILE A 94 2.69 -21.45 5.37
C ILE A 94 2.85 -21.40 3.85
N GLU A 95 2.96 -20.22 3.25
CA GLU A 95 3.19 -20.12 1.79
C GLU A 95 4.58 -20.65 1.42
N VAL A 96 5.59 -20.35 2.22
CA VAL A 96 6.96 -20.87 2.02
C VAL A 96 7.03 -22.37 2.25
N GLU A 97 6.33 -22.90 3.26
CA GLU A 97 6.19 -24.34 3.49
C GLU A 97 5.61 -25.04 2.26
N LYS A 98 4.57 -24.48 1.63
CA LYS A 98 4.00 -25.02 0.39
C LYS A 98 4.99 -24.99 -0.78
N GLU A 99 5.72 -23.90 -0.97
CA GLU A 99 6.73 -23.76 -2.02
C GLU A 99 7.89 -24.76 -1.85
N LEU A 100 8.29 -25.02 -0.61
CA LEU A 100 9.35 -25.96 -0.24
C LEU A 100 8.88 -27.41 -0.12
N GLY A 101 7.58 -27.67 -0.22
CA GLY A 101 7.00 -29.00 -0.05
C GLY A 101 7.05 -29.55 1.39
N ILE A 102 7.19 -28.67 2.39
CA ILE A 102 7.21 -29.03 3.82
C ILE A 102 5.77 -29.31 4.27
N GLN A 103 5.50 -30.52 4.79
CA GLN A 103 4.16 -30.90 5.23
C GLN A 103 4.00 -30.81 6.76
N ASN A 104 5.09 -31.02 7.50
CA ASN A 104 5.12 -30.99 8.96
C ASN A 104 6.22 -30.06 9.46
N LYS A 105 5.92 -29.30 10.52
CA LYS A 105 6.88 -28.38 11.14
C LYS A 105 8.13 -29.07 11.69
N SER A 106 8.05 -30.37 11.99
CA SER A 106 9.19 -31.20 12.39
C SER A 106 10.24 -31.38 11.29
N GLU A 107 9.91 -31.08 10.03
CA GLU A 107 10.83 -31.15 8.89
C GLU A 107 11.72 -29.90 8.78
N ILE A 108 11.30 -28.76 9.37
CA ILE A 108 12.03 -27.48 9.31
C ILE A 108 13.44 -27.58 9.91
N PRO A 109 13.67 -28.23 11.07
CA PRO A 109 15.03 -28.44 11.59
C PRO A 109 15.93 -29.21 10.63
N ASN A 110 15.38 -30.19 9.89
CA ASN A 110 16.15 -30.98 8.91
C ASN A 110 16.48 -30.16 7.64
N TYR A 111 15.55 -29.30 7.19
CA TYR A 111 15.80 -28.32 6.13
C TYR A 111 16.84 -27.27 6.56
N GLY A 112 16.83 -26.91 7.84
CA GLY A 112 17.70 -25.93 8.47
C GLY A 112 16.98 -24.60 8.71
N VAL A 113 16.85 -24.20 9.97
CA VAL A 113 16.12 -22.99 10.39
C VAL A 113 16.63 -21.72 9.71
N ALA A 114 17.95 -21.59 9.56
CA ALA A 114 18.54 -20.42 8.89
C ALA A 114 18.16 -20.35 7.40
N LYS A 115 18.10 -21.50 6.71
CA LYS A 115 17.66 -21.57 5.31
C LYS A 115 16.16 -21.27 5.18
N TYR A 116 15.36 -21.81 6.11
CA TYR A 116 13.92 -21.57 6.16
C TYR A 116 13.61 -20.08 6.34
N ASN A 117 14.22 -19.43 7.34
CA ASN A 117 14.04 -18.01 7.59
C ASN A 117 14.53 -17.15 6.40
N ALA A 118 15.59 -17.56 5.71
CA ALA A 118 16.04 -16.88 4.50
C ALA A 118 15.02 -17.00 3.36
N ALA A 119 14.39 -18.17 3.18
CA ALA A 119 13.30 -18.34 2.23
C ALA A 119 12.08 -17.47 2.60
N CYS A 120 11.68 -17.44 3.87
CA CYS A 120 10.61 -16.55 4.35
C CYS A 120 10.91 -15.06 4.14
N LYS A 121 12.17 -14.64 4.30
CA LYS A 121 12.56 -13.27 4.03
C LYS A 121 12.48 -12.91 2.55
N SER A 122 12.89 -13.84 1.68
CA SER A 122 12.86 -13.65 0.21
C SER A 122 11.45 -13.69 -0.37
N SER A 123 10.47 -14.29 0.32
CA SER A 123 9.08 -14.31 -0.17
C SER A 123 8.34 -12.99 0.04
N VAL A 124 8.89 -12.08 0.85
CA VAL A 124 8.31 -10.76 1.16
C VAL A 124 9.13 -9.57 0.65
N PHE A 125 10.33 -9.78 0.08
CA PHE A 125 11.22 -8.76 -0.47
C PHE A 125 12.01 -9.22 -1.70
#